data_AF-A0A7V5VKI0-F1
#
_entry.id   AF-A0A7V5VKI0-F1
#
_cell.length_a   1.000
_cell.length_b   1.000
_cell.length_c   1.000
_cell.angle_alpha   90.00
_cell.angle_beta   90.00
_cell.angle_gamma   90.00
#
_symmetry.space_group_name_H-M   'P 1'
#
loop_
_entity.id
_entity.type
_entity.pdbx_description
1 polymer ?
#
loop_
_entity_poly.entity_id
_entity_poly.type
_entity_poly.pdbx_seq_one_letter_code
_entity_poly.pdbx_strand_id
1 'polypeptide(L)'
;MRVGEMHSVTLNGVGRGPHAAVAVGDNFAHDLDIAVLQGGRVLGIDTMRDAMPIAVFNSNGGSLELRVSYETGSGPSLVLMALLERAPSTALPGRTGRL
;
A
#
# COMPACT_ATOMS: atom_id res chain seq x y z
N MET A 1 -4.83 11.63 -11.08
CA MET A 1 -4.30 12.58 -10.09
C MET A 1 -3.43 13.61 -10.80
N ARG A 2 -3.34 14.82 -10.27
CA ARG A 2 -2.40 15.87 -10.66
C ARG A 2 -1.31 16.00 -9.59
N VAL A 3 -0.17 16.58 -9.97
CA VAL A 3 0.93 16.87 -9.02
C VAL A 3 0.41 17.75 -7.88
N GLY A 4 0.76 17.39 -6.65
CA GLY A 4 0.31 17.98 -5.39
C GLY A 4 -1.05 17.48 -4.90
N GLU A 5 -1.78 16.67 -5.66
CA GLU A 5 -3.03 16.07 -5.18
C GLU A 5 -2.76 14.89 -4.24
N MET A 6 -3.54 14.80 -3.18
CA MET A 6 -3.66 13.63 -2.32
C MET A 6 -5.05 13.04 -2.46
N HIS A 7 -5.13 11.72 -2.58
CA HIS A 7 -6.39 10.98 -2.56
C HIS A 7 -6.39 9.96 -1.42
N SER A 8 -7.52 9.88 -0.73
CA SER A 8 -7.77 8.88 0.32
C SER A 8 -8.89 7.95 -0.09
N VAL A 9 -8.75 6.67 0.24
CA VAL A 9 -9.80 5.64 0.13
C VAL A 9 -9.94 4.91 1.46
N THR A 10 -11.16 4.80 1.95
CA THR A 10 -11.47 3.98 3.12
C THR A 10 -11.82 2.56 2.67
N LEU A 11 -11.07 1.58 3.16
CA LEU A 11 -11.29 0.16 2.93
C LEU A 11 -11.87 -0.46 4.18
N ASN A 12 -13.09 -0.99 4.09
CA ASN A 12 -13.79 -1.61 5.20
C ASN A 12 -13.70 -3.14 5.12
N GLY A 13 -13.74 -3.81 6.28
CA GLY A 13 -13.73 -5.27 6.35
C GLY A 13 -12.37 -5.90 6.04
N VAL A 14 -11.28 -5.14 6.17
CA VAL A 14 -9.92 -5.66 5.99
C VAL A 14 -9.61 -6.71 7.05
N GLY A 15 -8.95 -7.79 6.65
CA GLY A 15 -8.53 -8.88 7.54
C GLY A 15 -7.45 -8.47 8.53
N ARG A 16 -7.19 -9.34 9.51
CA ARG A 16 -6.07 -9.20 10.45
C ARG A 16 -4.80 -9.79 9.85
N GLY A 17 -3.65 -9.21 10.20
CA GLY A 17 -2.35 -9.78 9.87
C GLY A 17 -1.60 -9.05 8.75
N PRO A 18 -0.62 -9.70 8.11
CA PRO A 18 0.31 -9.06 7.18
C PRO A 18 -0.34 -8.70 5.85
N HIS A 19 -0.18 -7.45 5.43
CA HIS A 19 -0.69 -6.89 4.19
C HIS A 19 0.38 -6.05 3.48
N ALA A 20 0.15 -5.80 2.19
CA ALA A 20 0.89 -4.81 1.41
C ALA A 20 -0.11 -3.89 0.69
N ALA A 21 0.07 -2.58 0.82
CA ALA A 21 -0.59 -1.59 -0.02
C ALA A 21 0.36 -1.14 -1.12
N VAL A 22 -0.15 -1.02 -2.34
CA VAL A 22 0.63 -0.61 -3.51
C VAL A 22 -0.14 0.48 -4.24
N ALA A 23 0.57 1.48 -4.73
CA ALA A 23 0.07 2.38 -5.75
C ALA A 23 0.98 2.32 -6.97
N VAL A 24 0.44 2.63 -8.15
CA VAL A 24 1.23 2.75 -9.38
C VAL A 24 0.66 3.88 -10.24
N GLY A 25 1.56 4.75 -10.71
CA GLY A 25 1.25 5.76 -11.71
C GLY A 25 1.53 5.27 -13.14
N ASP A 26 0.99 5.97 -14.13
CA ASP A 26 1.40 5.78 -15.52
C ASP A 26 2.72 6.54 -15.80
N ASN A 27 3.11 6.63 -17.07
CA ASN A 27 4.37 7.26 -17.49
C ASN A 27 4.49 8.75 -17.13
N PHE A 28 3.43 9.42 -16.69
CA PHE A 28 3.49 10.81 -16.24
C PHE A 28 3.94 10.95 -14.79
N ALA A 29 3.73 9.93 -13.95
CA ALA A 29 4.12 9.95 -12.55
C ALA A 29 5.60 9.63 -12.39
N HIS A 30 6.30 10.44 -11.60
CA HIS A 30 7.71 10.19 -11.25
C HIS A 30 7.89 9.85 -9.77
N ASP A 31 6.97 10.33 -8.93
CA ASP A 31 7.06 10.25 -7.49
C ASP A 31 5.64 10.24 -6.89
N LEU A 32 5.27 9.10 -6.30
CA LEU A 32 4.05 8.90 -5.56
C LEU A 32 4.41 8.43 -4.14
N ASP A 33 3.74 9.00 -3.15
CA ASP A 33 3.83 8.53 -1.77
C ASP A 33 2.59 7.72 -1.41
N ILE A 34 2.74 6.72 -0.52
CA ILE A 34 1.62 5.95 0.02
C ILE A 34 1.66 5.91 1.54
N ALA A 35 0.52 6.07 2.19
CA ALA A 35 0.38 5.91 3.63
C ALA A 35 -0.87 5.10 3.97
N VAL A 36 -0.74 4.15 4.90
CA VAL A 36 -1.85 3.35 5.41
C VAL A 36 -2.12 3.72 6.85
N LEU A 37 -3.35 4.10 7.16
CA LEU A 37 -3.77 4.48 8.50
C LEU A 37 -4.88 3.57 9.02
N GLN A 38 -4.91 3.36 10.33
CA GLN A 38 -6.00 2.69 11.03
C GLN A 38 -6.33 3.48 12.29
N GLY A 39 -7.57 3.99 12.38
CA GLY A 39 -7.99 4.85 13.49
C GLY A 39 -7.09 6.09 13.66
N GLY A 40 -6.59 6.65 12.55
CA GLY A 40 -5.67 7.79 12.55
C GLY A 40 -4.19 7.48 12.82
N ARG A 41 -3.83 6.22 13.15
CA ARG A 41 -2.44 5.79 13.32
C ARG A 41 -1.88 5.23 12.02
N VAL A 42 -0.69 5.69 11.61
CA VAL A 42 0.06 5.13 10.48
C VAL A 42 0.52 3.70 10.81
N LEU A 43 0.17 2.75 9.94
CA LEU A 43 0.60 1.35 10.01
C LEU A 43 1.76 1.04 9.07
N GLY A 44 1.82 1.73 7.92
CA GLY A 44 2.85 1.59 6.90
C GLY A 44 2.89 2.82 6.02
N ILE A 45 4.06 3.12 5.49
CA ILE A 45 4.31 4.26 4.62
C ILE A 45 5.43 3.91 3.64
N ASP A 46 5.36 4.45 2.44
CA ASP A 46 6.48 4.53 1.52
C ASP A 46 6.51 5.94 0.91
N THR A 47 7.67 6.58 1.02
CA THR A 47 7.95 7.95 0.55
C THR A 47 9.25 7.99 -0.25
N MET A 48 9.68 6.84 -0.77
CA MET A 48 10.81 6.79 -1.69
C MET A 48 10.42 7.42 -3.01
N ARG A 49 11.39 8.08 -3.64
CA ARG A 49 11.18 8.78 -4.90
C ARG A 49 11.02 7.79 -6.05
N ASP A 50 9.80 7.31 -6.25
CA ASP A 50 9.43 6.41 -7.33
C ASP A 50 7.92 6.46 -7.64
N ALA A 51 7.53 5.94 -8.80
CA ALA A 51 6.14 5.95 -9.25
C ALA A 51 5.34 4.70 -8.78
N MET A 52 5.92 3.85 -7.94
CA MET A 52 5.35 2.57 -7.49
C MET A 52 5.63 2.31 -5.99
N PRO A 53 5.12 3.16 -5.07
CA PRO A 53 5.35 3.02 -3.65
C PRO A 53 4.65 1.77 -3.08
N ILE A 54 5.31 1.10 -2.14
CA ILE A 54 4.82 -0.14 -1.50
C ILE A 54 4.94 -0.04 0.02
N ALA A 55 3.80 0.02 0.71
CA ALA A 55 3.74 -0.04 2.17
C ALA A 55 3.39 -1.46 2.66
N VAL A 56 4.32 -2.13 3.35
CA VAL A 56 4.08 -3.42 4.02
C VAL A 56 3.78 -3.17 5.50
N PHE A 57 2.69 -3.75 6.02
CA PHE A 57 2.23 -3.50 7.38
C PHE A 57 1.42 -4.68 7.95
N ASN A 58 1.09 -4.61 9.25
CA ASN A 58 0.16 -5.55 9.90
C ASN A 58 -1.14 -4.82 10.26
N SER A 59 -2.27 -5.32 9.77
CA SER A 59 -3.62 -4.82 10.07
C SER A 59 -4.18 -5.45 11.35
N ASN A 60 -4.86 -4.67 12.19
CA ASN A 60 -5.64 -5.20 13.32
C ASN A 60 -7.07 -5.60 12.93
N GLY A 61 -7.38 -5.56 11.63
CA GLY A 61 -8.69 -5.84 11.06
C GLY A 61 -9.64 -4.65 11.15
N GLY A 62 -10.66 -4.62 10.29
CA GLY A 62 -11.69 -3.58 10.28
C GLY A 62 -11.49 -2.55 9.17
N SER A 63 -11.49 -1.26 9.52
CA SER A 63 -11.39 -0.16 8.56
C SER A 63 -9.95 0.37 8.47
N LEU A 64 -9.47 0.57 7.25
CA LEU A 64 -8.21 1.23 6.93
C LEU A 64 -8.47 2.45 6.05
N GLU A 65 -7.64 3.48 6.19
CA GLU A 65 -7.54 4.57 5.24
C GLU A 65 -6.24 4.41 4.45
N LEU A 66 -6.35 4.24 3.14
CA LEU A 66 -5.23 4.26 2.20
C LEU A 66 -5.12 5.66 1.60
N ARG A 67 -3.99 6.31 1.75
CA ARG A 67 -3.68 7.62 1.16
C ARG A 67 -2.59 7.47 0.12
N VAL A 68 -2.77 8.12 -1.01
CA VAL A 68 -1.72 8.29 -2.04
C VAL A 68 -1.57 9.77 -2.33
N SER A 69 -0.34 10.26 -2.32
CA SER A 69 0.00 11.61 -2.74
C SER A 69 0.80 11.56 -4.03
N TYR A 70 0.56 12.53 -4.92
CA TYR A 70 1.32 12.67 -6.16
C TYR A 70 2.33 13.81 -6.03
N GLU A 71 3.54 13.49 -5.59
CA GLU A 71 4.55 14.48 -5.21
C GLU A 71 5.20 15.16 -6.42
N THR A 72 5.65 14.39 -7.42
CA THR A 72 6.24 14.95 -8.64
C THR A 72 5.92 14.13 -9.89
N GLY A 73 5.72 14.82 -11.01
CA GLY A 73 5.45 14.21 -12.31
C GLY A 73 5.43 15.24 -13.44
N SER A 74 5.24 14.77 -14.66
CA SER A 74 5.24 15.61 -15.87
C SER A 74 3.84 16.05 -16.31
N GLY A 75 2.79 15.56 -15.65
CA GLY A 75 1.40 15.91 -15.95
C GLY A 75 0.39 15.11 -15.13
N PRO A 76 -0.92 15.23 -15.44
CA PRO A 76 -1.93 14.35 -14.88
C PRO A 76 -1.62 12.88 -15.19
N SER A 77 -1.74 12.02 -14.19
CA SER A 77 -1.49 10.57 -14.28
C SER A 77 -2.74 9.79 -13.88
N LEU A 78 -3.02 8.68 -14.54
CA LEU A 78 -3.83 7.61 -13.95
C LEU A 78 -3.04 7.02 -12.78
N VAL A 79 -3.69 6.84 -11.63
CA VAL A 79 -3.08 6.21 -10.46
C VAL A 79 -3.98 5.06 -10.03
N LEU A 80 -3.41 3.85 -9.98
CA LEU A 80 -4.08 2.65 -9.51
C LEU A 80 -3.62 2.32 -8.10
N MET A 81 -4.54 1.85 -7.27
CA MET A 81 -4.27 1.46 -5.88
C MET A 81 -4.73 0.04 -5.65
N ALA A 82 -3.97 -0.72 -4.87
CA ALA A 82 -4.32 -2.07 -4.46
C ALA A 82 -3.94 -2.34 -3.01
N LEU A 83 -4.74 -3.18 -2.35
CA LEU A 83 -4.42 -3.77 -1.07
C LEU A 83 -4.32 -5.30 -1.26
N LEU A 84 -3.19 -5.87 -0.89
CA LEU A 84 -2.93 -7.30 -0.95
C LEU A 84 -2.85 -7.86 0.48
N GLU A 85 -3.54 -8.96 0.70
CA GLU A 85 -3.41 -9.76 1.92
C GLU A 85 -2.43 -10.90 1.67
N ARG A 86 -1.53 -11.14 2.61
CA ARG A 86 -0.72 -12.36 2.55
C ARG A 86 -1.61 -13.54 2.88
N ALA A 87 -1.82 -14.42 1.91
CA ALA A 87 -2.48 -15.69 2.15
C ALA A 87 -1.81 -16.44 3.32
N PRO A 88 -2.59 -17.09 4.20
CA PRO A 88 -2.01 -17.93 5.24
C PRO A 88 -1.07 -18.93 4.57
N SER A 89 0.19 -18.97 5.02
CA SER A 89 1.11 -19.97 4.51
C SER A 89 0.57 -21.34 4.90
N THR A 90 0.03 -22.09 3.96
CA THR A 90 -0.01 -23.54 4.10
C THR A 90 1.43 -23.96 4.29
N ALA A 91 1.79 -24.35 5.53
CA ALA A 91 3.06 -25.00 5.76
C ALA A 91 3.19 -26.10 4.72
N LEU A 92 4.23 -26.05 3.88
CA LEU A 92 4.55 -27.18 3.02
C LEU A 92 4.69 -28.39 3.96
N PRO A 93 3.86 -29.44 3.82
CA PRO A 93 3.98 -30.59 4.69
C PRO A 93 5.37 -31.19 4.48
N GLY A 94 6.22 -31.17 5.51
CA GLY A 94 7.44 -31.98 5.55
C GLY A 94 8.80 -31.29 5.64
N ARG A 95 8.93 -29.98 5.93
CA ARG A 95 10.27 -29.40 6.18
C ARG A 95 10.77 -29.66 7.61
N THR A 96 10.93 -30.93 7.98
CA THR A 96 11.83 -31.36 9.06
C THR A 96 13.24 -31.46 8.47
N GLY A 97 13.99 -30.36 8.55
CA GLY A 97 15.42 -30.35 8.23
C GLY A 97 16.16 -29.67 9.38
N ARG A 98 16.62 -30.47 10.35
CA ARG A 98 17.70 -30.07 11.25
C ARG A 98 18.97 -29.90 10.41
N LEU A 99 19.68 -28.79 10.62
CA LEU A 99 21.12 -28.72 10.41
C LEU A 99 21.80 -29.35 11.63
#